data_AF-A0A8J6WWD2-F1
#
_entry.id   AF-A0A8J6WWD2-F1
#
_cell.length_a   1.000
_cell.length_b   1.000
_cell.length_c   1.000
_cell.angle_alpha   90.00
_cell.angle_beta   90.00
_cell.angle_gamma   90.00
#
_symmetry.space_group_name_H-M   'P 1'
#
loop_
_entity.id
_entity.type
_entity.pdbx_description
1 polymer ?
#
loop_
_entity_poly.entity_id
_entity_poly.type
_entity_poly.pdbx_seq_one_letter_code
_entity_poly.pdbx_strand_id
1 'polypeptide(L)'
;MPPTMSPVSSQRQPNLPLQYKTYSLAHSTVHTLLIPAQSSFAVVPALSESVDTLDNFAQQHGAIAVLNGGFFDPTNQKSTSYVVVQGKLVAEPKQNERLVNNPDLSPYLNQIFNRTELRRYQCGSAFRYDIAPHNAPLPANCQLIDALGGGPRLLLELTAQPEGFVDTVNGEVIRDPLGSNQPNARTAIALTQRGDVVWVMVAQKSETPADSGMTFTELIAFLKTLGIEQAMNLDGGSSSSFYYQGKTWYGKVDPEGYPVQRPVKSVFLVLPN
;
A
#
# COMPACT_ATOMS: atom_id res chain seq x y z
N MET A 1 9.35 18.50 58.91
CA MET A 1 9.59 18.73 57.47
C MET A 1 9.10 17.50 56.72
N PRO A 2 8.13 17.62 55.81
CA PRO A 2 7.70 16.47 55.00
C PRO A 2 8.78 16.16 53.95
N PRO A 3 8.97 14.89 53.57
CA PRO A 3 9.95 14.51 52.58
C PRO A 3 9.54 15.03 51.19
N THR A 4 10.48 15.69 50.53
CA THR A 4 10.36 16.16 49.15
C THR A 4 10.26 14.97 48.19
N MET A 5 9.13 14.84 47.50
CA MET A 5 8.99 13.92 46.37
C MET A 5 9.85 14.42 45.21
N SER A 6 10.83 13.60 44.82
CA SER A 6 11.60 13.81 43.59
C SER A 6 10.67 13.75 42.37
N PRO A 7 10.88 14.58 41.33
CA PRO A 7 10.08 14.54 40.12
C PRO A 7 10.32 13.20 39.40
N VAL A 8 9.22 12.50 39.11
CA VAL A 8 9.21 11.33 38.23
C VAL A 8 9.74 11.79 36.88
N SER A 9 10.92 11.31 36.51
CA SER A 9 11.47 11.53 35.17
C SER A 9 10.50 10.94 34.16
N SER A 10 10.01 11.77 33.25
CA SER A 10 9.25 11.31 32.09
C SER A 10 10.16 10.40 31.28
N GLN A 11 10.04 9.09 31.46
CA GLN A 11 10.75 8.11 30.64
C GLN A 11 10.29 8.33 29.20
N ARG A 12 11.14 8.99 28.41
CA ARG A 12 10.98 9.16 26.97
C ARG A 12 10.93 7.73 26.41
N GLN A 13 9.75 7.27 25.97
CA GLN A 13 9.60 5.93 25.39
C GLN A 13 10.67 5.74 24.31
N PRO A 14 11.38 4.59 24.29
CA PRO A 14 12.43 4.38 23.30
C PRO A 14 11.80 4.40 21.91
N ASN A 15 12.28 5.32 21.07
CA ASN A 15 11.87 5.42 19.68
C ASN A 15 12.28 4.12 18.96
N LEU A 16 11.31 3.28 18.61
CA LEU A 16 11.57 2.00 17.97
C LEU A 16 12.05 2.23 16.53
N PRO A 17 13.16 1.62 16.10
CA PRO A 17 13.70 1.82 14.77
C PRO A 17 12.86 1.14 13.70
N LEU A 18 12.95 1.65 12.47
CA LEU A 18 12.48 0.97 11.27
C LEU A 18 13.19 -0.38 11.11
N GLN A 19 12.47 -1.42 10.68
CA GLN A 19 13.06 -2.75 10.46
C GLN A 19 12.85 -3.19 9.02
N TYR A 20 13.87 -2.96 8.20
CA TYR A 20 13.92 -3.45 6.83
C TYR A 20 14.42 -4.90 6.79
N LYS A 21 13.74 -5.78 6.05
CA LYS A 21 14.15 -7.18 5.85
C LYS A 21 13.98 -7.60 4.40
N THR A 22 14.77 -8.59 4.00
CA THR A 22 14.64 -9.25 2.69
C THR A 22 14.54 -10.75 2.89
N TYR A 23 13.62 -11.38 2.17
CA TYR A 23 13.39 -12.81 2.18
C TYR A 23 13.62 -13.33 0.76
N SER A 24 14.67 -14.14 0.58
CA SER A 24 14.87 -14.84 -0.69
C SER A 24 14.12 -16.16 -0.64
N LEU A 25 13.06 -16.28 -1.44
CA LEU A 25 12.22 -17.46 -1.57
C LEU A 25 12.50 -18.12 -2.93
N ALA A 26 11.97 -19.34 -3.13
CA ALA A 26 12.20 -20.12 -4.34
C ALA A 26 11.81 -19.36 -5.62
N HIS A 27 10.64 -18.72 -5.62
CA HIS A 27 10.08 -18.05 -6.80
C HIS A 27 9.98 -16.53 -6.65
N SER A 28 10.53 -15.94 -5.58
CA SER A 28 10.42 -14.50 -5.37
C SER A 28 11.47 -13.97 -4.39
N THR A 29 11.68 -12.67 -4.41
CA THR A 29 12.40 -11.95 -3.37
C THR A 29 11.42 -10.98 -2.71
N VAL A 30 11.21 -11.08 -1.39
CA VAL A 30 10.28 -10.20 -0.67
C VAL A 30 11.04 -9.17 0.13
N HIS A 31 10.72 -7.90 -0.08
CA HIS A 31 11.21 -6.76 0.67
C HIS A 31 10.14 -6.34 1.66
N THR A 32 10.50 -6.17 2.93
CA THR A 32 9.58 -5.66 3.95
C THR A 32 10.19 -4.54 4.75
N LEU A 33 9.33 -3.65 5.25
CA LEU A 33 9.69 -2.63 6.21
C LEU A 33 8.61 -2.56 7.28
N LEU A 34 8.99 -2.84 8.51
CA LEU A 34 8.13 -2.62 9.67
C LEU A 34 8.39 -1.20 10.21
N ILE A 35 7.32 -0.42 10.29
CA ILE A 35 7.25 0.92 10.85
C ILE A 35 6.47 0.84 12.17
N PRO A 36 7.14 0.93 13.33
CA PRO A 36 6.48 0.76 14.62
C PRO A 36 5.45 1.86 14.90
N ALA A 37 4.30 1.50 15.49
CA ALA A 37 3.24 2.45 15.83
C ALA A 37 3.69 3.56 16.80
N GLN A 38 4.65 3.22 17.68
CA GLN A 38 5.21 4.11 18.70
C GLN A 38 6.54 4.75 18.25
N SER A 39 6.81 4.78 16.94
CA SER A 39 8.01 5.43 16.40
C SER A 39 7.78 6.91 16.10
N SER A 40 8.87 7.65 15.90
CA SER A 40 8.86 9.01 15.37
C SER A 40 8.70 9.04 13.86
N PHE A 41 7.98 8.08 13.27
CA PHE A 41 7.77 8.00 11.83
C PHE A 41 6.29 7.95 11.49
N ALA A 42 5.91 8.61 10.41
CA ALA A 42 4.59 8.46 9.80
C ALA A 42 4.69 7.87 8.41
N VAL A 43 3.64 7.12 8.08
CA VAL A 43 3.32 6.66 6.74
C VAL A 43 2.29 7.62 6.16
N VAL A 44 2.67 8.39 5.16
CA VAL A 44 1.78 9.38 4.52
C VAL A 44 1.75 9.17 3.01
N PRO A 45 0.61 9.42 2.34
CA PRO A 45 0.53 9.35 0.90
C PRO A 45 1.10 10.60 0.24
N ALA A 46 1.59 10.44 -0.98
CA ALA A 46 1.90 11.54 -1.88
C ALA A 46 1.39 11.23 -3.30
N LEU A 47 1.12 12.29 -4.05
CA LEU A 47 0.58 12.24 -5.42
C LEU A 47 1.45 13.09 -6.33
N SER A 48 1.86 12.55 -7.47
CA SER A 48 2.52 13.31 -8.53
C SER A 48 1.49 13.97 -9.45
N GLU A 49 1.82 15.14 -10.02
CA GLU A 49 0.99 15.80 -11.04
C GLU A 49 0.82 14.93 -12.29
N SER A 50 1.86 14.19 -12.69
CA SER A 50 1.87 13.26 -13.82
C SER A 50 2.12 11.83 -13.31
N VAL A 51 3.31 11.29 -13.50
CA VAL A 51 3.84 10.07 -12.88
C VAL A 51 5.30 10.31 -12.57
N ASP A 52 5.81 9.73 -11.49
CA ASP A 52 7.20 9.94 -11.09
C ASP A 52 7.86 8.68 -10.52
N THR A 53 9.18 8.68 -10.45
CA THR A 53 9.98 7.58 -9.89
C THR A 53 10.01 7.67 -8.36
N LEU A 54 10.23 6.54 -7.68
CA LEU A 54 10.35 6.52 -6.22
C LEU A 54 11.54 7.35 -5.73
N ASP A 55 12.65 7.37 -6.48
CA ASP A 55 13.82 8.20 -6.19
C ASP A 55 13.47 9.69 -6.18
N ASN A 56 12.68 10.15 -7.15
CA ASN A 56 12.23 11.55 -7.21
C ASN A 56 11.25 11.88 -6.07
N PHE A 57 10.29 11.00 -5.78
CA PHE A 57 9.44 11.16 -4.58
C PHE A 57 10.28 11.23 -3.30
N ALA A 58 11.29 10.38 -3.17
CA ALA A 58 12.17 10.36 -2.00
C ALA A 58 12.93 11.69 -1.86
N GLN A 59 13.50 12.21 -2.95
CA GLN A 59 14.24 13.47 -2.96
C GLN A 59 13.33 14.68 -2.69
N GLN A 60 12.19 14.78 -3.38
CA GLN A 60 11.25 15.90 -3.26
C GLN A 60 10.67 16.02 -1.85
N HIS A 61 10.40 14.89 -1.19
CA HIS A 61 9.79 14.86 0.14
C HIS A 61 10.77 14.62 1.28
N GLY A 62 12.07 14.41 1.00
CA GLY A 62 13.05 14.02 2.01
C GLY A 62 12.72 12.70 2.70
N ALA A 63 12.14 11.74 1.97
CA ALA A 63 11.61 10.52 2.55
C ALA A 63 12.71 9.47 2.82
N ILE A 64 12.55 8.76 3.94
CA ILE A 64 13.46 7.67 4.34
C ILE A 64 13.17 6.40 3.53
N ALA A 65 11.88 6.18 3.25
CA ALA A 65 11.38 5.07 2.47
C ALA A 65 10.23 5.53 1.57
N VAL A 66 10.07 4.88 0.41
CA VAL A 66 8.94 5.09 -0.50
C VAL A 66 8.43 3.72 -0.97
N LEU A 67 7.12 3.53 -0.97
CA LEU A 67 6.45 2.36 -1.54
C LEU A 67 5.48 2.84 -2.61
N ASN A 68 5.41 2.14 -3.75
CA ASN A 68 4.37 2.46 -4.73
C ASN A 68 2.97 2.35 -4.12
N GLY A 69 2.05 3.19 -4.60
CA GLY A 69 0.74 3.40 -4.00
C GLY A 69 -0.42 2.80 -4.80
N GLY A 70 -1.44 3.64 -4.96
CA GLY A 70 -2.70 3.28 -5.62
C GLY A 70 -2.59 3.16 -7.14
N PHE A 71 -3.66 2.63 -7.73
CA PHE A 71 -3.78 2.39 -9.16
C PHE A 71 -3.98 3.70 -9.95
N PHE A 72 -3.60 3.67 -11.21
CA PHE A 72 -3.78 4.78 -12.15
C PHE A 72 -3.98 4.27 -13.58
N ASP A 73 -4.57 5.09 -14.44
CA ASP A 73 -4.67 4.77 -15.86
C ASP A 73 -3.36 5.17 -16.57
N PRO A 74 -2.65 4.25 -17.23
CA PRO A 74 -1.37 4.53 -17.88
C PRO A 74 -1.46 5.47 -19.08
N THR A 75 -2.66 5.65 -19.65
CA THR A 75 -2.90 6.44 -20.87
C THR A 75 -3.06 7.91 -20.53
N ASN A 76 -3.92 8.24 -19.55
CA ASN A 76 -4.16 9.63 -19.15
C ASN A 76 -3.50 10.01 -17.81
N GLN A 77 -2.83 9.06 -17.15
CA GLN A 77 -2.11 9.22 -15.89
C GLN A 77 -2.97 9.70 -14.71
N LYS A 78 -4.31 9.64 -14.84
CA LYS A 78 -5.22 9.98 -13.74
C LYS A 78 -5.32 8.81 -12.77
N SER A 79 -5.46 9.14 -11.49
CA SER A 79 -5.67 8.14 -10.45
C SER A 79 -6.95 7.35 -10.71
N THR A 80 -6.95 6.06 -10.37
CA THR A 80 -8.16 5.24 -10.22
C THR A 80 -8.41 4.86 -8.76
N SER A 81 -7.63 5.47 -7.86
CA SER A 81 -7.76 5.41 -6.40
C SER A 81 -8.10 6.79 -5.82
N TYR A 82 -8.77 6.81 -4.67
CA TYR A 82 -8.86 8.03 -3.86
C TYR A 82 -7.52 8.31 -3.18
N VAL A 83 -7.17 9.59 -3.07
CA VAL A 83 -6.00 10.06 -2.33
C VAL A 83 -6.39 11.27 -1.49
N VAL A 84 -6.22 11.16 -0.18
CA VAL A 84 -6.42 12.23 0.79
C VAL A 84 -5.06 12.55 1.41
N VAL A 85 -4.67 13.81 1.39
CA VAL A 85 -3.43 14.31 2.00
C VAL A 85 -3.81 15.47 2.91
N GLN A 86 -3.44 15.40 4.20
CA GLN A 86 -3.70 16.46 5.19
C GLN A 86 -5.17 16.92 5.23
N GLY A 87 -6.09 15.97 5.16
CA GLY A 87 -7.55 16.17 5.21
C GLY A 87 -8.16 16.64 3.89
N LYS A 88 -7.35 16.86 2.84
CA LYS A 88 -7.82 17.29 1.53
C LYS A 88 -7.84 16.13 0.55
N LEU A 89 -8.98 15.94 -0.13
CA LEU A 89 -9.08 15.04 -1.27
C LEU A 89 -8.31 15.64 -2.46
N VAL A 90 -7.21 14.98 -2.86
CA VAL A 90 -6.31 15.44 -3.93
C VAL A 90 -6.42 14.61 -5.21
N ALA A 91 -6.98 13.41 -5.13
CA ALA A 91 -7.36 12.62 -6.31
C ALA A 91 -8.58 11.74 -6.01
N GLU A 92 -9.44 11.55 -7.01
CA GLU A 92 -10.57 10.62 -6.92
C GLU A 92 -10.81 9.89 -8.26
N PRO A 93 -11.25 8.62 -8.24
CA PRO A 93 -11.50 7.83 -9.45
C PRO A 93 -12.59 8.42 -10.34
N LYS A 94 -13.55 9.17 -9.77
CA LYS A 94 -14.67 9.77 -10.52
C LYS A 94 -14.22 10.83 -11.53
N GLN A 95 -13.02 11.39 -11.37
CA GLN A 95 -12.44 12.38 -12.27
C GLN A 95 -11.67 11.76 -13.44
N ASN A 96 -11.55 10.44 -13.49
CA ASN A 96 -10.91 9.71 -14.57
C ASN A 96 -11.93 9.31 -15.64
N GLU A 97 -12.01 10.08 -16.72
CA GLU A 97 -12.95 9.87 -17.83
C GLU A 97 -12.81 8.50 -18.49
N ARG A 98 -11.59 7.95 -18.55
CA ARG A 98 -11.34 6.61 -19.10
C ARG A 98 -11.82 5.49 -18.18
N LEU A 99 -11.96 5.76 -16.88
CA LEU A 99 -12.57 4.83 -15.93
C LEU A 99 -14.10 4.93 -15.99
N VAL A 100 -14.65 6.14 -15.83
CA VAL A 100 -16.09 6.34 -15.64
C VAL A 100 -16.91 6.15 -16.91
N ASN A 101 -16.32 6.39 -18.09
CA ASN A 101 -17.00 6.22 -19.37
C ASN A 101 -16.69 4.87 -20.03
N ASN A 102 -16.00 3.95 -19.35
CA ASN A 102 -15.69 2.63 -19.90
C ASN A 102 -16.91 1.70 -19.79
N PRO A 103 -17.48 1.21 -20.92
CA PRO A 103 -18.62 0.31 -20.90
C PRO A 103 -18.36 -0.98 -20.14
N ASP A 104 -17.15 -1.53 -20.23
CA ASP A 104 -16.75 -2.77 -19.57
C ASP A 104 -16.62 -2.61 -18.04
N LEU A 105 -16.40 -1.38 -17.57
CA LEU A 105 -16.28 -1.07 -16.14
C LEU A 105 -17.56 -0.49 -15.52
N SER A 106 -18.51 -0.08 -16.36
CA SER A 106 -19.77 0.55 -15.94
C SER A 106 -20.54 -0.26 -14.88
N PRO A 107 -20.67 -1.60 -14.98
CA PRO A 107 -21.35 -2.40 -13.94
C PRO A 107 -20.66 -2.38 -12.58
N TYR A 108 -19.34 -2.12 -12.54
CA TYR A 108 -18.51 -2.24 -11.35
C TYR A 108 -18.21 -0.89 -10.68
N LEU A 109 -18.66 0.24 -11.24
CA LEU A 109 -18.29 1.57 -10.76
C LEU A 109 -18.58 1.79 -9.27
N ASN A 110 -19.72 1.30 -8.77
CA ASN A 110 -20.06 1.40 -7.35
C ASN A 110 -19.07 0.65 -6.45
N GLN A 111 -18.59 -0.51 -6.90
CA GLN A 111 -17.57 -1.29 -6.18
C GLN A 111 -16.21 -0.59 -6.26
N ILE A 112 -15.85 -0.08 -7.44
CA ILE A 112 -14.60 0.65 -7.67
C ILE A 112 -14.51 1.90 -6.79
N PHE A 113 -15.62 2.65 -6.66
CA PHE A 113 -15.69 3.83 -5.80
C PHE A 113 -15.74 3.53 -4.31
N ASN A 114 -15.77 2.25 -3.92
CA ASN A 114 -15.74 1.82 -2.52
C ASN A 114 -14.57 0.88 -2.21
N ARG A 115 -13.48 0.95 -2.98
CA ARG A 115 -12.29 0.12 -2.77
C ARG A 115 -11.60 0.42 -1.45
N THR A 116 -10.82 -0.55 -1.00
CA THR A 116 -10.07 -0.50 0.25
C THR A 116 -8.96 0.56 0.20
N GLU A 117 -8.75 1.23 1.33
CA GLU A 117 -7.76 2.28 1.54
C GLU A 117 -6.97 2.01 2.82
N LEU A 118 -5.69 2.39 2.83
CA LEU A 118 -5.01 2.63 4.10
C LEU A 118 -5.36 4.05 4.53
N ARG A 119 -5.83 4.19 5.76
CA ARG A 119 -6.27 5.46 6.35
C ARG A 119 -5.42 5.79 7.55
N ARG A 120 -5.08 7.06 7.70
CA ARG A 120 -4.46 7.63 8.90
C ARG A 120 -5.43 8.61 9.52
N TYR A 121 -5.81 8.34 10.76
CA TYR A 121 -6.71 9.16 11.54
C TYR A 121 -5.96 9.92 12.62
N GLN A 122 -6.47 11.10 12.97
CA GLN A 122 -6.15 11.78 14.22
C GLN A 122 -7.34 11.65 15.18
N CYS A 123 -7.11 10.97 16.31
CA CYS A 123 -8.09 10.71 17.36
C CYS A 123 -7.63 11.42 18.65
N GLY A 124 -8.06 12.66 18.84
CA GLY A 124 -7.48 13.54 19.87
C GLY A 124 -6.02 13.89 19.54
N SER A 125 -5.09 13.50 20.41
CA SER A 125 -3.64 13.68 20.19
C SER A 125 -2.94 12.49 19.53
N ALA A 126 -3.65 11.36 19.35
CA ALA A 126 -3.05 10.14 18.83
C ALA A 126 -3.32 9.98 17.33
N PHE A 127 -2.30 9.56 16.59
CA PHE A 127 -2.48 9.08 15.22
C PHE A 127 -2.68 7.56 15.20
N ARG A 128 -3.55 7.08 14.33
CA ARG A 128 -3.82 5.64 14.15
C ARG A 128 -3.99 5.32 12.67
N TYR A 129 -3.60 4.11 12.29
CA TYR A 129 -3.85 3.58 10.96
C TYR A 129 -4.98 2.55 10.99
N ASP A 130 -5.69 2.45 9.88
CA ASP A 130 -6.68 1.39 9.64
C ASP A 130 -6.78 1.05 8.15
N ILE A 131 -7.29 -0.13 7.84
CA ILE A 131 -7.58 -0.56 6.47
C ILE A 131 -9.09 -0.69 6.32
N ALA A 132 -9.69 0.19 5.50
CA ALA A 132 -11.15 0.30 5.39
C ALA A 132 -11.61 0.63 3.95
N PRO A 133 -12.82 0.20 3.54
CA PRO A 133 -13.43 0.68 2.30
C PRO A 133 -13.63 2.20 2.30
N HIS A 134 -13.59 2.84 1.13
CA HIS A 134 -13.78 4.30 0.99
C HIS A 134 -15.02 4.86 1.72
N ASN A 135 -16.14 4.16 1.68
CA ASN A 135 -17.39 4.62 2.31
C ASN A 135 -17.52 4.21 3.78
N ALA A 136 -16.50 3.56 4.38
CA ALA A 136 -16.57 3.19 5.79
C ALA A 136 -16.61 4.44 6.68
N PRO A 137 -17.46 4.44 7.71
CA PRO A 137 -17.62 5.59 8.60
C PRO A 137 -16.31 5.88 9.33
N LEU A 138 -16.11 7.16 9.67
CA LEU A 138 -15.00 7.56 10.51
C LEU A 138 -15.19 7.00 11.93
N PRO A 139 -14.11 6.55 12.60
CA PRO A 139 -14.18 6.21 14.01
C PRO A 139 -14.62 7.43 14.85
N ALA A 140 -15.36 7.18 15.93
CA ALA A 140 -15.85 8.24 16.80
C ALA A 140 -14.69 9.09 17.35
N ASN A 141 -14.88 10.42 17.35
CA ASN A 141 -13.89 11.40 17.79
C ASN A 141 -12.56 11.38 17.01
N CYS A 142 -12.59 10.90 15.77
CA CYS A 142 -11.43 10.89 14.88
C CYS A 142 -11.70 11.69 13.60
N GLN A 143 -10.64 12.28 13.06
CA GLN A 143 -10.63 12.93 11.75
C GLN A 143 -9.75 12.13 10.80
N LEU A 144 -10.19 11.98 9.54
CA LEU A 144 -9.34 11.43 8.49
C LEU A 144 -8.33 12.48 8.06
N ILE A 145 -7.05 12.17 8.23
CA ILE A 145 -5.95 13.05 7.85
C ILE A 145 -5.37 12.62 6.52
N ASP A 146 -5.08 11.33 6.36
CA ASP A 146 -4.50 10.82 5.13
C ASP A 146 -5.21 9.53 4.70
N ALA A 147 -5.34 9.31 3.40
CA ALA A 147 -5.83 8.07 2.83
C ALA A 147 -5.22 7.83 1.46
N LEU A 148 -4.95 6.57 1.14
CA LEU A 148 -4.62 6.17 -0.21
C LEU A 148 -5.27 4.82 -0.53
N GLY A 149 -6.12 4.85 -1.56
CA GLY A 149 -6.82 3.70 -2.06
C GLY A 149 -5.93 2.75 -2.86
N GLY A 150 -6.24 1.48 -2.77
CA GLY A 150 -5.65 0.42 -3.56
C GLY A 150 -6.64 -0.72 -3.63
N GLY A 151 -6.34 -1.79 -2.90
CA GLY A 151 -7.18 -2.96 -2.79
C GLY A 151 -6.80 -4.07 -3.78
N PRO A 152 -7.42 -5.24 -3.63
CA PRO A 152 -8.40 -5.57 -2.58
C PRO A 152 -7.78 -5.73 -1.19
N ARG A 153 -8.61 -5.79 -0.16
CA ARG A 153 -8.22 -6.34 1.14
C ARG A 153 -7.80 -7.81 0.97
N LEU A 154 -6.70 -8.18 1.63
CA LEU A 154 -6.07 -9.50 1.53
C LEU A 154 -6.34 -10.39 2.76
N LEU A 155 -6.38 -9.79 3.95
CA LEU A 155 -6.55 -10.49 5.23
C LEU A 155 -7.82 -10.06 5.95
N LEU A 156 -8.24 -10.84 6.96
CA LEU A 156 -9.62 -10.99 7.45
C LEU A 156 -10.53 -11.71 6.45
N GLU A 157 -10.65 -11.15 5.25
CA GLU A 157 -11.37 -11.71 4.12
C GLU A 157 -10.81 -11.11 2.82
N LEU A 158 -10.68 -11.93 1.78
CA LEU A 158 -10.25 -11.45 0.46
C LEU A 158 -11.44 -10.78 -0.25
N THR A 159 -11.34 -9.48 -0.51
CA THR A 159 -12.44 -8.67 -1.06
C THR A 159 -12.31 -8.40 -2.56
N ALA A 160 -11.56 -9.23 -3.29
CA ALA A 160 -11.32 -9.03 -4.74
C ALA A 160 -12.62 -8.91 -5.56
N GLN A 161 -13.62 -9.75 -5.27
CA GLN A 161 -14.91 -9.70 -5.94
C GLN A 161 -15.81 -8.55 -5.43
N PRO A 162 -16.00 -8.35 -4.10
CA PRO A 162 -16.73 -7.19 -3.58
C PRO A 162 -16.21 -5.83 -4.06
N GLU A 163 -14.91 -5.72 -4.34
CA GLU A 163 -14.24 -4.50 -4.82
C GLU A 163 -14.17 -4.39 -6.36
N GLY A 164 -14.83 -5.29 -7.09
CA GLY A 164 -14.94 -5.25 -8.55
C GLY A 164 -13.60 -5.49 -9.27
N PHE A 165 -12.65 -6.19 -8.63
CA PHE A 165 -11.46 -6.70 -9.30
C PHE A 165 -11.76 -8.03 -9.97
N VAL A 166 -12.49 -8.92 -9.30
CA VAL A 166 -12.83 -10.24 -9.84
C VAL A 166 -14.32 -10.32 -10.14
N ASP A 167 -14.68 -10.88 -11.28
CA ASP A 167 -16.05 -11.30 -11.57
C ASP A 167 -16.09 -12.73 -12.13
N THR A 168 -17.10 -13.47 -11.73
CA THR A 168 -17.25 -14.91 -12.00
C THR A 168 -18.67 -15.19 -12.47
N VAL A 169 -18.80 -15.82 -13.64
CA VAL A 169 -20.08 -16.24 -14.21
C VAL A 169 -20.06 -17.75 -14.41
N ASN A 170 -21.05 -18.47 -13.89
CA ASN A 170 -21.13 -19.93 -13.95
C ASN A 170 -19.89 -20.67 -13.42
N GLY A 171 -19.16 -20.07 -12.47
CA GLY A 171 -17.92 -20.63 -11.92
C GLY A 171 -16.65 -20.32 -12.73
N GLU A 172 -16.76 -19.61 -13.86
CA GLU A 172 -15.62 -19.15 -14.65
C GLU A 172 -15.30 -17.69 -14.37
N VAL A 173 -14.03 -17.39 -14.12
CA VAL A 173 -13.55 -16.01 -13.93
C VAL A 173 -13.56 -15.30 -15.28
N ILE A 174 -14.48 -14.35 -15.45
CA ILE A 174 -14.59 -13.54 -16.68
C ILE A 174 -13.76 -12.26 -16.60
N ARG A 175 -13.35 -11.88 -15.37
CA ARG A 175 -12.56 -10.68 -15.12
C ARG A 175 -11.63 -10.88 -13.94
N ASP A 176 -10.35 -10.60 -14.15
CA ASP A 176 -9.32 -10.51 -13.11
C ASP A 176 -8.13 -9.68 -13.63
N PRO A 177 -8.21 -8.34 -13.61
CA PRO A 177 -7.17 -7.47 -14.14
C PRO A 177 -5.89 -7.49 -13.28
N LEU A 178 -5.98 -7.99 -12.05
CA LEU A 178 -4.82 -8.12 -11.17
C LEU A 178 -4.10 -9.45 -11.36
N GLY A 179 -4.71 -10.41 -12.07
CA GLY A 179 -4.20 -11.77 -12.19
C GLY A 179 -4.00 -12.40 -10.82
N SER A 180 -4.99 -12.37 -9.94
CA SER A 180 -4.90 -12.81 -8.54
C SER A 180 -4.37 -14.24 -8.39
N ASN A 181 -4.61 -15.09 -9.39
CA ASN A 181 -4.19 -16.50 -9.41
C ASN A 181 -2.87 -16.74 -10.17
N GLN A 182 -2.20 -15.69 -10.64
CA GLN A 182 -0.94 -15.79 -11.38
C GLN A 182 0.23 -15.26 -10.54
N PRO A 183 1.42 -15.91 -10.60
CA PRO A 183 2.63 -15.34 -10.04
C PRO A 183 2.93 -13.98 -10.68
N ASN A 184 3.09 -12.95 -9.86
CA ASN A 184 3.50 -11.63 -10.34
C ASN A 184 4.23 -10.86 -9.24
N ALA A 185 4.84 -9.75 -9.62
CA ALA A 185 5.26 -8.74 -8.65
C ALA A 185 4.03 -8.17 -7.93
N ARG A 186 4.11 -8.04 -6.62
CA ARG A 186 3.01 -7.59 -5.76
C ARG A 186 3.50 -6.52 -4.80
N THR A 187 2.60 -5.61 -4.45
CA THR A 187 2.84 -4.68 -3.36
C THR A 187 1.65 -4.74 -2.40
N ALA A 188 1.93 -4.75 -1.11
CA ALA A 188 0.91 -4.74 -0.07
C ALA A 188 1.33 -3.85 1.10
N ILE A 189 0.32 -3.37 1.80
CA ILE A 189 0.48 -2.69 3.08
C ILE A 189 -0.39 -3.37 4.12
N ALA A 190 0.15 -3.50 5.31
CA ALA A 190 -0.38 -4.34 6.37
C ALA A 190 -0.31 -3.64 7.73
N LEU A 191 -1.17 -4.07 8.64
CA LEU A 191 -1.19 -3.64 10.04
C LEU A 191 -1.04 -4.85 10.96
N THR A 192 -0.17 -4.71 11.96
CA THR A 192 -0.11 -5.67 13.08
C THR A 192 -1.18 -5.33 14.11
N GLN A 193 -1.47 -6.26 15.03
CA GLN A 193 -2.38 -6.03 16.15
C GLN A 193 -1.97 -4.81 17.02
N ARG A 194 -0.67 -4.47 17.05
CA ARG A 194 -0.14 -3.33 17.80
C ARG A 194 -0.28 -1.99 17.07
N GLY A 195 -0.79 -2.02 15.83
CA GLY A 195 -0.90 -0.86 14.95
C GLY A 195 0.39 -0.52 14.21
N ASP A 196 1.40 -1.41 14.21
CA ASP A 196 2.60 -1.21 13.39
C ASP A 196 2.21 -1.33 11.91
N VAL A 197 2.75 -0.45 11.07
CA VAL A 197 2.57 -0.55 9.62
C VAL A 197 3.66 -1.45 9.06
N VAL A 198 3.30 -2.38 8.18
CA VAL A 198 4.24 -3.26 7.48
C VAL A 198 4.06 -3.09 5.98
N TRP A 199 5.12 -2.64 5.32
CA TRP A 199 5.18 -2.60 3.87
C TRP A 199 5.73 -3.92 3.35
N VAL A 200 5.20 -4.39 2.21
CA VAL A 200 5.64 -5.61 1.56
C VAL A 200 5.70 -5.38 0.04
N MET A 201 6.84 -5.65 -0.57
CA MET A 201 6.97 -5.78 -2.02
C MET A 201 7.52 -7.16 -2.36
N VAL A 202 6.79 -7.90 -3.18
CA VAL A 202 7.22 -9.15 -3.79
C VAL A 202 7.83 -8.83 -5.15
N ALA A 203 9.11 -9.14 -5.32
CA ALA A 203 9.83 -9.06 -6.58
C ALA A 203 9.92 -10.44 -7.25
N GLN A 204 9.89 -10.40 -8.58
CA GLN A 204 10.21 -11.52 -9.45
C GLN A 204 11.69 -11.88 -9.40
N LYS A 205 12.03 -13.06 -9.91
CA LYS A 205 13.41 -13.53 -10.07
C LYS A 205 13.86 -13.23 -11.50
N SER A 206 15.05 -12.65 -11.64
CA SER A 206 15.65 -12.38 -12.95
C SER A 206 15.92 -13.67 -13.74
N GLU A 207 16.13 -14.80 -13.06
CA GLU A 207 16.43 -16.09 -13.67
C GLU A 207 15.17 -16.80 -14.19
N THR A 208 13.98 -16.45 -13.67
CA THR A 208 12.68 -17.00 -14.11
C THR A 208 11.61 -15.92 -14.26
N PRO A 209 11.76 -14.95 -15.19
CA PRO A 209 10.88 -13.78 -15.30
C PRO A 209 9.38 -14.08 -15.49
N ALA A 210 9.07 -15.14 -16.25
CA ALA A 210 7.69 -15.52 -16.56
C ALA A 210 6.97 -16.21 -15.37
N ASP A 211 7.72 -16.98 -14.56
CA ASP A 211 7.18 -17.89 -13.55
C ASP A 211 7.66 -17.56 -12.13
N SER A 212 7.73 -16.26 -11.82
CA SER A 212 8.18 -15.76 -10.52
C SER A 212 7.29 -14.63 -9.99
N GLY A 213 7.37 -14.41 -8.67
CA GLY A 213 6.49 -13.53 -7.92
C GLY A 213 5.61 -14.33 -6.94
N MET A 214 4.40 -13.82 -6.68
CA MET A 214 3.38 -14.50 -5.89
C MET A 214 1.98 -14.28 -6.46
N THR A 215 1.15 -15.31 -6.34
CA THR A 215 -0.31 -15.21 -6.36
C THR A 215 -0.83 -14.50 -5.11
N PHE A 216 -2.10 -14.11 -5.08
CA PHE A 216 -2.71 -13.57 -3.86
C PHE A 216 -2.74 -14.59 -2.73
N THR A 217 -2.98 -15.87 -3.04
CA THR A 217 -2.96 -16.96 -2.04
C THR A 217 -1.59 -17.08 -1.38
N GLU A 218 -0.51 -17.05 -2.15
CA GLU A 218 0.86 -17.11 -1.63
C GLU A 218 1.24 -15.85 -0.83
N LEU A 219 0.85 -14.66 -1.31
CA LEU A 219 1.08 -13.42 -0.58
C LEU A 219 0.33 -13.42 0.77
N ILE A 220 -0.93 -13.85 0.78
CA ILE A 220 -1.72 -14.01 2.01
C ILE A 220 -1.05 -15.00 2.96
N ALA A 221 -0.57 -16.14 2.46
CA ALA A 221 0.14 -17.12 3.27
C ALA A 221 1.44 -16.53 3.86
N PHE A 222 2.22 -15.81 3.06
CA PHE A 222 3.41 -15.11 3.52
C PHE A 222 3.10 -14.07 4.60
N LEU A 223 2.09 -13.22 4.41
CA LEU A 223 1.67 -12.22 5.40
C LEU A 223 1.26 -12.86 6.74
N LYS A 224 0.58 -14.01 6.70
CA LYS A 224 0.25 -14.79 7.91
C LYS A 224 1.51 -15.26 8.65
N THR A 225 2.58 -15.65 7.96
CA THR A 225 3.85 -16.01 8.62
C THR A 225 4.51 -14.85 9.37
N LEU A 226 4.19 -13.61 8.99
CA LEU A 226 4.65 -12.39 9.66
C LEU A 226 3.76 -11.97 10.83
N GLY A 227 2.68 -12.72 11.12
CA GLY A 227 1.71 -12.39 12.18
C GLY A 227 0.82 -11.19 11.85
N ILE A 228 0.58 -10.91 10.56
CA ILE A 228 -0.28 -9.82 10.11
C ILE A 228 -1.76 -10.21 10.26
N GLU A 229 -2.58 -9.27 10.74
CA GLU A 229 -4.03 -9.44 10.87
C GLU A 229 -4.81 -8.74 9.76
N GLN A 230 -4.37 -7.54 9.36
CA GLN A 230 -4.99 -6.75 8.31
C GLN A 230 -4.00 -6.44 7.21
N ALA A 231 -4.41 -6.59 5.95
CA ALA A 231 -3.59 -6.23 4.82
C ALA A 231 -4.46 -5.86 3.62
N MET A 232 -3.92 -5.01 2.77
CA MET A 232 -4.49 -4.69 1.47
C MET A 232 -3.40 -4.72 0.40
N ASN A 233 -3.81 -5.09 -0.80
CA ASN A 233 -3.00 -5.00 -2.00
C ASN A 233 -2.89 -3.53 -2.48
N LEU A 234 -1.81 -3.22 -3.17
CA LEU A 234 -1.54 -1.95 -3.86
C LEU A 234 -1.31 -2.22 -5.36
N ASP A 235 -0.96 -1.19 -6.13
CA ASP A 235 -0.63 -1.41 -7.53
C ASP A 235 0.56 -2.38 -7.68
N GLY A 236 0.45 -3.31 -8.62
CA GLY A 236 1.35 -4.46 -8.73
C GLY A 236 2.15 -4.46 -10.04
N GLY A 237 2.69 -5.63 -10.40
CA GLY A 237 3.39 -5.80 -11.66
C GLY A 237 4.53 -4.80 -11.81
N SER A 238 4.61 -4.11 -12.96
CA SER A 238 5.68 -3.13 -13.21
C SER A 238 5.63 -1.91 -12.29
N SER A 239 4.52 -1.61 -11.63
CA SER A 239 4.43 -0.53 -10.64
C SER A 239 5.05 -0.92 -9.30
N SER A 240 5.20 -2.21 -9.00
CA SER A 240 5.78 -2.69 -7.75
C SER A 240 7.22 -2.18 -7.61
N SER A 241 7.42 -1.31 -6.63
CA SER A 241 8.72 -0.70 -6.39
C SER A 241 8.85 -0.27 -4.93
N PHE A 242 10.08 -0.32 -4.43
CA PHE A 242 10.39 -0.11 -3.03
C PHE A 242 11.68 0.71 -2.93
N TYR A 243 11.66 1.82 -2.22
CA TYR A 243 12.84 2.63 -1.93
C TYR A 243 13.10 2.64 -0.43
N TYR A 244 14.36 2.45 -0.02
CA TYR A 244 14.79 2.60 1.36
C TYR A 244 16.25 3.02 1.42
N GLN A 245 16.51 4.12 2.15
CA GLN A 245 17.86 4.61 2.44
C GLN A 245 18.76 4.75 1.19
N GLY A 246 18.26 5.40 0.14
CA GLY A 246 19.05 5.70 -1.06
C GLY A 246 19.13 4.57 -2.07
N LYS A 247 18.37 3.49 -1.89
CA LYS A 247 18.32 2.36 -2.83
C LYS A 247 16.87 2.04 -3.22
N THR A 248 16.66 1.85 -4.52
CA THR A 248 15.39 1.38 -5.10
C THR A 248 15.51 -0.08 -5.55
N TRP A 249 14.46 -0.85 -5.28
CA TRP A 249 14.21 -2.18 -5.82
C TRP A 249 12.94 -2.15 -6.67
N TYR A 250 12.97 -2.84 -7.80
CA TYR A 250 11.83 -2.98 -8.71
C TYR A 250 11.31 -4.41 -8.64
N GLY A 251 9.99 -4.54 -8.62
CA GLY A 251 9.33 -5.83 -8.44
C GLY A 251 9.26 -6.66 -9.73
N LYS A 252 9.12 -6.01 -10.88
CA LYS A 252 8.98 -6.68 -12.18
C LYS A 252 10.32 -6.74 -12.91
N VAL A 253 10.56 -7.84 -13.62
CA VAL A 253 11.63 -7.97 -14.60
C VAL A 253 11.05 -8.17 -16.01
N ASP A 254 11.81 -7.78 -17.03
CA ASP A 254 11.49 -8.07 -18.43
C ASP A 254 11.84 -9.54 -18.79
N PRO A 255 11.50 -10.02 -20.00
CA PRO A 255 11.80 -11.40 -20.40
C PRO A 255 13.29 -11.77 -20.35
N GLU A 256 14.18 -10.78 -20.46
CA GLU A 256 15.63 -10.93 -20.38
C GLU A 256 16.15 -10.90 -18.92
N GLY A 257 15.28 -10.64 -17.95
CA GLY A 257 15.60 -10.62 -16.52
C GLY A 257 16.05 -9.27 -15.98
N TYR A 258 15.97 -8.20 -16.76
CA TYR A 258 16.33 -6.86 -16.30
C TYR A 258 15.19 -6.18 -15.54
N PRO A 259 15.48 -5.40 -14.48
CA PRO A 259 14.45 -4.68 -13.72
C PRO A 259 13.66 -3.69 -14.58
N VAL A 260 12.33 -3.72 -14.48
CA VAL A 260 11.45 -2.76 -15.14
C VAL A 260 11.18 -1.59 -14.21
N GLN A 261 11.70 -0.42 -14.56
CA GLN A 261 11.39 0.83 -13.87
C GLN A 261 10.15 1.48 -14.47
N ARG A 262 9.08 1.61 -13.68
CA ARG A 262 7.86 2.31 -14.07
C ARG A 262 7.58 3.49 -13.14
N PRO A 263 7.47 4.71 -13.67
CA PRO A 263 6.93 5.84 -12.91
C PRO A 263 5.49 5.58 -12.44
N VAL A 264 5.17 6.02 -11.23
CA VAL A 264 3.86 5.79 -10.58
C VAL A 264 3.16 7.10 -10.23
N LYS A 265 1.84 7.04 -10.12
CA LYS A 265 1.00 8.22 -9.83
C LYS A 265 1.04 8.65 -8.36
N SER A 266 1.04 7.67 -7.46
CA SER A 266 0.96 7.88 -6.02
C SER A 266 1.87 6.90 -5.27
N VAL A 267 2.29 7.29 -4.08
CA VAL A 267 3.19 6.51 -3.22
C VAL A 267 2.78 6.64 -1.76
N PHE A 268 3.25 5.72 -0.92
CA PHE A 268 3.40 5.93 0.51
C PHE A 268 4.84 6.34 0.82
N LEU A 269 5.00 7.31 1.71
CA LEU A 269 6.27 7.84 2.20
C LEU A 269 6.44 7.48 3.68
N VAL A 270 7.66 7.16 4.10
CA VAL A 270 8.05 7.21 5.51
C VAL A 270 8.78 8.53 5.77
N LEU A 271 8.17 9.37 6.60
CA LEU A 271 8.71 10.66 7.04
C LEU A 271 8.89 10.67 8.57
N PRO A 272 9.87 11.43 9.10
CA PRO A 272 9.90 11.75 10.53
C PRO A 272 8.62 12.51 10.95
N ASN A 273 8.05 12.12 12.09
CA ASN A 273 6.96 12.84 12.80
C ASN A 273 7.49 14.05 13.57
#